data_AF-A0A953RGK6-F1
#
_entry.id   AF-A0A953RGK6-F1
#
_cell.length_a   1.000
_cell.length_b   1.000
_cell.length_c   1.000
_cell.angle_alpha   90.00
_cell.angle_beta   90.00
_cell.angle_gamma   90.00
#
_symmetry.space_group_name_H-M   'P 1'
#
loop_
_entity.id
_entity.type
_entity.pdbx_description
1 polymer ?
#
loop_
_entity_poly.entity_id
_entity_poly.type
_entity_poly.pdbx_seq_one_letter_code
_entity_poly.pdbx_strand_id
1 'polypeptide(L)'
;MDRRAPLRSLTRLALTDGERALQIRVEQKLKVTLILDLMHALEKLWKAAYAFHAEGSLEADLWVLDRTLQILFGEVGQVVKGIRQSITKRRLTGPKRKTLNAVANYLYRNRTRMRY
;
A
#
# COMPACT_ATOMS: atom_id res chain seq x y z
N MET A 1 7.05 -11.31 29.84
CA MET A 1 7.67 -10.10 29.24
C MET A 1 6.72 -8.93 29.49
N ASP A 2 6.70 -8.45 30.73
CA ASP A 2 5.85 -7.34 31.14
C ASP A 2 6.75 -6.30 31.79
N ARG A 3 6.86 -5.13 31.13
CA ARG A 3 7.20 -3.82 31.71
C ARG A 3 7.52 -2.83 30.57
N ARG A 4 6.48 -2.23 29.98
CA ARG A 4 6.50 -0.82 29.56
C ARG A 4 5.08 -0.23 29.71
N ALA A 5 5.03 0.85 30.50
CA ALA A 5 3.92 1.77 30.79
C ALA A 5 2.81 1.29 31.76
N PRO A 6 2.81 1.78 33.01
CA PRO A 6 1.83 1.39 34.04
C PRO A 6 0.44 2.07 33.98
N LEU A 7 0.20 3.12 33.17
CA LEU A 7 -0.95 4.02 33.40
C LEU A 7 -1.65 4.61 32.15
N ARG A 8 -1.56 3.98 30.97
CA ARG A 8 -2.32 4.42 29.77
C ARG A 8 -2.86 3.23 29.01
N SER A 9 -4.09 3.34 28.49
CA SER A 9 -4.60 2.47 27.44
C SER A 9 -3.65 2.55 26.23
N LEU A 10 -2.72 1.60 26.11
CA LEU A 10 -1.76 1.57 25.02
C LEU A 10 -2.47 1.04 23.77
N THR A 11 -2.61 1.87 22.74
CA THR A 11 -2.92 1.38 21.39
C THR A 11 -1.76 0.51 20.94
N ARG A 12 -2.00 -0.79 20.83
CA ARG A 12 -0.99 -1.74 20.33
C ARG A 12 -1.11 -1.83 18.82
N LEU A 13 -0.01 -1.54 18.13
CA LEU A 13 0.10 -1.63 16.68
C LEU A 13 1.02 -2.79 16.30
N ALA A 14 0.70 -3.46 15.20
CA ALA A 14 1.62 -4.39 14.54
C ALA A 14 1.84 -3.91 13.10
N LEU A 15 3.10 -3.82 12.68
CA LEU A 15 3.50 -3.48 11.33
C LEU A 15 3.84 -4.77 10.58
N THR A 16 3.27 -4.99 9.39
CA THR A 16 3.57 -6.16 8.56
C THR A 16 3.76 -5.79 7.09
N ASP A 17 4.55 -6.57 6.37
CA ASP A 17 4.87 -6.41 4.94
C ASP A 17 3.69 -6.72 3.99
N GLY A 18 2.56 -7.20 4.51
CA GLY A 18 1.42 -7.60 3.70
C GLY A 18 1.37 -9.07 3.34
N GLU A 19 2.23 -9.91 3.91
CA GLU A 19 2.15 -11.37 3.80
C GLU A 19 0.85 -11.86 4.45
N ARG A 20 -0.03 -12.43 3.63
CA ARG A 20 -1.40 -12.77 4.04
C ARG A 20 -1.42 -13.77 5.19
N ALA A 21 -0.55 -14.78 5.16
CA ALA A 21 -0.50 -15.78 6.22
C ALA A 21 -0.08 -15.15 7.57
N LEU A 22 0.85 -14.20 7.54
CA LEU A 22 1.29 -13.47 8.73
C LEU A 22 0.18 -12.55 9.25
N GLN A 23 -0.50 -11.81 8.36
CA GLN A 23 -1.63 -10.96 8.75
C GLN A 23 -2.73 -11.75 9.47
N ILE A 24 -3.11 -12.91 8.92
CA ILE A 24 -4.11 -13.81 9.53
C ILE A 24 -3.64 -14.27 10.91
N ARG A 25 -2.37 -14.69 11.03
CA ARG A 25 -1.80 -15.13 12.32
C ARG A 25 -1.79 -14.02 13.36
N VAL A 26 -1.41 -12.80 12.98
CA VAL A 26 -1.42 -11.65 13.89
C VAL A 26 -2.84 -11.33 14.35
N GLU A 27 -3.80 -11.25 13.44
CA GLU A 27 -5.21 -10.97 13.76
C GLU A 27 -5.84 -12.04 14.68
N GLN A 28 -5.44 -13.31 14.52
CA GLN A 28 -5.94 -14.41 15.36
C GLN A 28 -5.28 -14.50 16.73
N LYS A 29 -4.00 -14.07 16.86
CA LYS A 29 -3.20 -14.31 18.07
C LYS A 29 -3.02 -13.06 18.93
N LEU A 30 -3.12 -11.88 18.35
CA LEU A 30 -2.80 -10.62 19.01
C LEU A 30 -3.98 -9.64 18.91
N LYS A 31 -4.34 -9.02 20.04
CA LYS A 31 -5.31 -7.92 20.08
C LYS A 31 -4.60 -6.59 19.76
N VAL A 32 -4.35 -6.34 18.48
CA VAL A 32 -3.60 -5.18 17.96
C VAL A 32 -4.25 -4.62 16.69
N THR A 33 -4.04 -3.34 16.42
CA THR A 33 -4.35 -2.76 15.11
C THR A 33 -3.21 -3.08 14.15
N LEU A 34 -3.52 -3.77 13.06
CA LEU A 34 -2.55 -4.17 12.05
C LEU A 34 -2.42 -3.10 10.96
N ILE A 35 -1.21 -2.60 10.78
CA ILE A 35 -0.84 -1.59 9.79
C ILE A 35 0.10 -2.22 8.75
N LEU A 36 -0.08 -1.87 7.48
CA LEU A 36 0.81 -2.26 6.40
C LEU A 36 2.07 -1.39 6.44
N ASP A 37 3.23 -2.03 6.29
CA ASP A 37 4.50 -1.33 6.08
C ASP A 37 4.44 -0.43 4.83
N LEU A 38 4.69 0.86 5.04
CA LEU A 38 4.73 1.86 3.98
C LEU A 38 5.79 1.54 2.93
N MET A 39 6.94 0.98 3.33
CA MET A 39 7.99 0.58 2.39
C MET A 39 7.50 -0.47 1.40
N HIS A 40 6.62 -1.37 1.85
CA HIS A 40 6.03 -2.37 0.98
C HIS A 40 4.99 -1.76 0.03
N ALA A 41 4.22 -0.76 0.48
CA ALA A 41 3.34 0.01 -0.40
C ALA A 41 4.14 0.78 -1.46
N LEU A 42 5.25 1.43 -1.07
CA LEU A 42 6.15 2.16 -1.97
C LEU A 42 6.74 1.25 -3.05
N GLU A 43 7.19 0.05 -2.70
CA GLU A 43 7.68 -0.94 -3.69
C GLU A 43 6.64 -1.22 -4.79
N LYS A 44 5.35 -1.30 -4.42
CA LYS A 44 4.28 -1.48 -5.41
C LYS A 44 4.02 -0.22 -6.21
N LEU A 45 4.10 0.97 -5.60
CA LEU A 45 3.95 2.23 -6.32
C LEU A 45 5.05 2.43 -7.35
N TRP A 46 6.31 2.13 -7.03
CA TRP A 46 7.42 2.17 -8.00
C TRP A 46 7.19 1.26 -9.21
N LYS A 47 6.74 0.02 -8.97
CA LYS A 47 6.35 -0.91 -10.04
C LYS A 47 5.25 -0.35 -10.95
N ALA A 48 4.31 0.42 -10.39
CA ALA A 48 3.28 1.08 -11.18
C ALA A 48 3.82 2.31 -11.92
N ALA A 49 4.65 3.13 -11.27
CA ALA A 49 5.26 4.32 -11.86
C ALA A 49 6.04 3.97 -13.13
N TYR A 50 6.86 2.91 -13.09
CA TYR A 50 7.66 2.45 -14.23
C TYR A 50 6.83 1.83 -15.37
N ALA A 51 5.54 1.57 -15.16
CA ALA A 51 4.64 1.26 -16.27
C ALA A 51 4.27 2.51 -17.09
N PHE A 52 4.33 3.69 -16.48
CA PHE A 52 3.96 4.98 -17.08
C PHE A 52 5.15 5.83 -17.51
N HIS A 53 6.26 5.77 -16.76
CA HIS A 53 7.42 6.65 -16.88
C HIS A 53 8.71 5.84 -16.94
N ALA A 54 9.80 6.44 -17.41
CA ALA A 54 11.10 5.78 -17.43
C ALA A 54 11.64 5.58 -16.00
N GLU A 55 12.43 4.54 -15.78
CA GLU A 55 13.10 4.32 -14.51
C GLU A 55 14.10 5.45 -14.21
N GLY A 56 14.10 5.96 -12.97
CA GLY A 56 14.93 7.09 -12.55
C GLY A 56 14.49 8.47 -13.10
N SER A 57 13.33 8.56 -13.76
CA SER A 57 12.80 9.83 -14.26
C SER A 57 12.11 10.65 -13.16
N LEU A 58 12.20 11.98 -13.26
CA LEU A 58 11.51 12.90 -12.35
C LEU A 58 10.00 12.66 -12.34
N GLU A 59 9.41 12.29 -13.47
CA GLU A 59 7.98 11.97 -13.57
C GLU A 59 7.61 10.72 -12.78
N ALA A 60 8.48 9.71 -12.73
CA ALA A 60 8.26 8.53 -11.89
C ALA A 60 8.30 8.91 -10.41
N ASP A 61 9.29 9.71 -10.01
CA ASP A 61 9.45 10.18 -8.63
C ASP A 61 8.24 10.99 -8.16
N LEU A 62 7.82 11.99 -8.95
CA LEU A 62 6.65 12.82 -8.64
C LEU A 62 5.37 11.99 -8.60
N TRP A 63 5.23 11.00 -9.49
CA TRP A 63 4.07 10.11 -9.49
C TRP A 63 4.02 9.25 -8.23
N VAL A 64 5.15 8.72 -7.75
CA VAL A 64 5.20 7.95 -6.50
C VAL A 64 4.96 8.85 -5.30
N LEU A 65 5.57 10.03 -5.26
CA LEU A 65 5.43 10.99 -4.17
C LEU A 65 3.96 11.37 -3.94
N ASP A 66 3.27 11.79 -5.01
CA ASP A 66 1.86 12.21 -4.93
C ASP A 66 0.94 11.08 -4.43
N ARG A 67 1.16 9.85 -4.90
CA ARG A 67 0.33 8.69 -4.53
C ARG A 67 0.65 8.21 -3.11
N THR A 68 1.90 8.37 -2.69
CA THR A 68 2.31 8.10 -1.31
C THR A 68 1.61 9.05 -0.35
N LEU A 69 1.59 10.36 -0.66
CA LEU A 69 0.86 11.35 0.15
C LEU A 69 -0.64 11.01 0.24
N GLN A 70 -1.30 10.67 -0.87
CA GLN A 70 -2.69 10.23 -0.85
C GLN A 70 -2.90 8.99 0.05
N ILE A 71 -2.00 8.01 -0.02
CA ILE A 71 -2.05 6.83 0.86
C ILE A 71 -1.89 7.22 2.32
N LEU A 72 -0.96 8.12 2.65
CA LEU A 72 -0.75 8.62 4.01
C LEU A 72 -1.97 9.38 4.55
N PHE A 73 -2.73 10.05 3.69
CA PHE A 73 -4.03 10.66 4.04
C PHE A 73 -5.19 9.65 4.09
N GLY A 74 -4.93 8.34 3.94
CA GLY A 74 -5.96 7.30 3.97
C GLY A 74 -6.76 7.17 2.68
N GLU A 75 -6.36 7.84 1.60
CA GLU A 75 -7.06 7.88 0.31
C GLU A 75 -6.64 6.77 -0.67
N VAL A 76 -6.14 5.64 -0.15
CA VAL A 76 -5.72 4.48 -0.96
C VAL A 76 -6.80 4.01 -1.95
N GLY A 77 -8.09 4.20 -1.63
CA GLY A 77 -9.19 3.92 -2.55
C GLY A 77 -9.15 4.77 -3.82
N GLN A 78 -8.79 6.05 -3.72
CA GLN A 78 -8.63 6.94 -4.86
C GLN A 78 -7.41 6.57 -5.69
N VAL A 79 -6.30 6.20 -5.04
CA VAL A 79 -5.10 5.70 -5.73
C VAL A 79 -5.42 4.45 -6.56
N VAL A 80 -6.13 3.48 -5.98
CA VAL A 80 -6.58 2.26 -6.69
C VAL A 80 -7.48 2.62 -7.88
N LYS A 81 -8.44 3.53 -7.69
CA LYS A 81 -9.33 3.99 -8.74
C LYS A 81 -8.56 4.67 -9.88
N GLY A 82 -7.62 5.55 -9.57
CA GLY A 82 -6.78 6.26 -10.54
C GLY A 82 -5.92 5.31 -11.37
N ILE A 83 -5.33 4.29 -10.75
CA ILE A 83 -4.57 3.25 -11.46
C ILE A 83 -5.48 2.48 -12.43
N ARG A 84 -6.64 1.99 -11.95
CA ARG A 84 -7.60 1.25 -12.78
C ARG A 84 -8.13 2.09 -13.95
N GLN A 85 -8.44 3.36 -13.72
CA GLN A 85 -8.84 4.28 -14.78
C GLN A 85 -7.72 4.50 -15.79
N SER A 86 -6.47 4.61 -15.36
CA SER A 86 -5.32 4.77 -16.25
C SER A 86 -5.15 3.57 -17.18
N ILE A 87 -5.36 2.34 -16.68
CA ILE A 87 -5.36 1.12 -17.51
C ILE A 87 -6.40 1.23 -18.64
N THR A 88 -7.65 1.57 -18.30
CA THR A 88 -8.76 1.61 -19.27
C THR A 88 -8.62 2.79 -20.23
N LYS A 89 -8.42 4.00 -19.71
CA LYS A 89 -8.39 5.24 -20.51
C LYS A 89 -7.19 5.31 -21.45
N ARG A 90 -6.04 4.80 -21.03
CA ARG A 90 -4.83 4.73 -21.88
C ARG A 90 -4.75 3.44 -22.69
N ARG A 91 -5.79 2.59 -22.64
CA ARG A 91 -5.88 1.32 -23.37
C ARG A 91 -4.63 0.44 -23.20
N LEU A 92 -4.10 0.39 -21.98
CA LEU A 92 -2.87 -0.37 -21.70
C LEU A 92 -3.12 -1.87 -21.85
N THR A 93 -2.16 -2.57 -22.44
CA THR A 93 -2.22 -4.01 -22.71
C THR A 93 -0.97 -4.73 -22.20
N GLY A 94 -0.95 -6.06 -22.33
CA GLY A 94 0.23 -6.87 -22.08
C GLY A 94 0.82 -6.73 -20.67
N PRO A 95 2.17 -6.74 -20.54
CA PRO A 95 2.86 -6.68 -19.25
C PRO A 95 2.47 -5.46 -18.40
N LYS A 96 2.35 -4.27 -19.00
CA LYS A 96 1.97 -3.04 -18.28
C LYS A 96 0.59 -3.17 -17.62
N ARG A 97 -0.41 -3.68 -18.35
CA ARG A 97 -1.75 -3.95 -17.80
C ARG A 97 -1.69 -4.95 -16.66
N LYS A 98 -0.92 -6.02 -16.79
CA LYS A 98 -0.77 -7.05 -15.75
C LYS A 98 -0.17 -6.45 -14.47
N THR A 99 0.93 -5.70 -14.58
CA THR A 99 1.60 -5.03 -13.46
C THR A 99 0.65 -4.07 -12.73
N LEU A 100 -0.02 -3.18 -13.47
CA LEU A 100 -0.90 -2.18 -12.86
C LEU A 100 -2.13 -2.82 -12.17
N ASN A 101 -2.70 -3.88 -12.75
CA ASN A 101 -3.77 -4.63 -12.09
C ASN A 101 -3.29 -5.31 -10.80
N ALA A 102 -2.09 -5.90 -10.82
CA ALA A 102 -1.51 -6.52 -9.63
C ALA A 102 -1.29 -5.50 -8.51
N VAL A 103 -0.75 -4.32 -8.82
CA VAL A 103 -0.56 -3.22 -7.86
C VAL A 103 -1.91 -2.74 -7.31
N ALA A 104 -2.88 -2.43 -8.19
CA ALA A 104 -4.20 -1.97 -7.76
C ALA A 104 -4.92 -2.98 -6.87
N ASN A 105 -4.82 -4.28 -7.19
CA ASN A 105 -5.42 -5.34 -6.38
C ASN A 105 -4.73 -5.51 -5.03
N TYR A 106 -3.40 -5.40 -5.00
CA TYR A 106 -2.62 -5.45 -3.75
C TYR A 106 -3.01 -4.31 -2.81
N LEU A 107 -3.02 -3.07 -3.30
CA LEU A 107 -3.41 -1.89 -2.51
C LEU A 107 -4.86 -2.00 -2.04
N TYR A 108 -5.78 -2.41 -2.92
CA TYR A 108 -7.20 -2.58 -2.56
C TYR A 108 -7.41 -3.64 -1.47
N ARG A 109 -6.67 -4.76 -1.53
CA ARG A 109 -6.76 -5.83 -0.52
C ARG A 109 -6.24 -5.37 0.83
N ASN A 110 -5.22 -4.51 0.86
CA ASN A 110 -4.61 -4.01 2.09
C ASN A 110 -5.18 -2.68 2.59
N ARG A 111 -6.14 -2.07 1.88
CA ARG A 111 -6.65 -0.71 2.16
C ARG A 111 -7.06 -0.43 3.61
N THR A 112 -7.62 -1.42 4.30
CA THR A 112 -8.06 -1.27 5.70
C THR A 112 -6.89 -1.16 6.67
N ARG A 113 -5.71 -1.63 6.26
CA ARG A 113 -4.43 -1.62 7.01
C ARG A 113 -3.53 -0.44 6.61
N MET A 114 -4.00 0.44 5.72
CA MET A 114 -3.28 1.62 5.23
C MET A 114 -3.95 2.91 5.72
N ARG A 115 -4.43 2.88 6.98
CA ARG A 115 -4.99 4.03 7.69
C ARG A 115 -3.90 4.57 8.60
N TYR A 116 -2.97 5.30 8.00
CA TYR A 116 -1.83 5.91 8.70
C TYR A 116 -2.28 7.07 9.59
#